data_AF-A0A1E4LQM9-F1
#
_entry.id   AF-A0A1E4LQM9-F1
#
_cell.length_a   1.000
_cell.length_b   1.000
_cell.length_c   1.000
_cell.angle_alpha   90.00
_cell.angle_beta   90.00
_cell.angle_gamma   90.00
#
_symmetry.space_group_name_H-M   'P 1'
#
loop_
_entity.id
_entity.type
_entity.pdbx_description
1 polymer ?
#
loop_
_entity_poly.entity_id
_entity_poly.type
_entity_poly.pdbx_seq_one_letter_code
_entity_poly.pdbx_strand_id
1 'polypeptide(L)'
;MVIYTAKLNLKKVLAAAIAVILVVVLLILLIPNRDVYRADDAFGTEPTSAAGSKLRTNAERVDFIRTLGYTVKEEPLEEREVLIPREWNETYAKYNELQKTCGFDLTDYKGKRVTMCTFAVVQDGSEDELRCELLLYKNRLVGGSVYTVAVDGFMRGLTAAAD
;
A
#
# COMPACT_ATOMS: atom_id res chain seq x y z
N MET A 1 37.77 25.88 -5.22
CA MET A 1 36.44 25.47 -4.69
C MET A 1 35.52 26.66 -4.81
N VAL A 2 34.58 26.64 -5.77
CA VAL A 2 33.70 27.79 -6.03
C VAL A 2 32.36 27.50 -5.36
N ILE A 3 32.06 28.19 -4.26
CA ILE A 3 30.78 28.09 -3.57
C ILE A 3 29.82 29.06 -4.24
N TYR A 4 28.78 28.52 -4.90
CA TYR A 4 27.71 29.31 -5.50
C TYR A 4 26.62 29.55 -4.45
N THR A 5 26.53 30.79 -3.96
CA THR A 5 25.43 31.22 -3.07
C THR A 5 24.31 31.80 -3.93
N ALA A 6 23.24 31.02 -4.15
CA ALA A 6 22.05 31.50 -4.83
C ALA A 6 21.16 32.29 -3.85
N LYS A 7 21.05 33.62 -4.05
CA LYS A 7 20.03 34.45 -3.38
C LYS A 7 18.65 34.14 -3.97
N LEU A 8 17.95 33.19 -3.35
CA LEU A 8 16.61 32.79 -3.76
C LEU A 8 15.59 33.87 -3.37
N ASN A 9 14.95 34.48 -4.37
CA ASN A 9 13.87 35.43 -4.15
C ASN A 9 12.56 34.63 -4.02
N LEU A 10 11.98 34.59 -2.81
CA LEU A 10 10.82 33.75 -2.47
C LEU A 10 9.63 33.92 -3.43
N LYS A 11 9.40 35.14 -3.94
CA LYS A 11 8.37 35.43 -4.96
C LYS A 11 8.64 34.71 -6.30
N LYS A 12 9.91 34.56 -6.69
CA LYS A 12 10.31 33.83 -7.91
C LYS A 12 10.25 32.32 -7.72
N VAL A 13 10.56 31.84 -6.51
CA VAL A 13 10.43 30.41 -6.15
C VAL A 13 8.97 29.99 -6.14
N LEU A 14 8.07 30.80 -5.58
CA LEU A 14 6.64 30.53 -5.57
C LEU A 14 6.05 30.52 -6.99
N ALA A 15 6.45 31.48 -7.83
CA ALA A 15 6.03 31.49 -9.24
C ALA A 15 6.52 30.25 -10.00
N ALA A 16 7.76 29.79 -9.74
CA ALA A 16 8.29 28.56 -10.32
C ALA A 16 7.54 27.31 -9.83
N ALA A 17 7.17 27.25 -8.55
CA ALA A 17 6.40 26.13 -8.00
C ALA A 17 4.99 26.05 -8.61
N ILE A 18 4.31 27.19 -8.79
CA ILE A 18 3.00 27.24 -9.46
C ILE A 18 3.11 26.79 -10.92
N ALA A 19 4.16 27.20 -11.63
CA ALA A 19 4.40 26.75 -13.00
C ALA A 19 4.62 25.23 -13.09
N VAL A 20 5.35 24.63 -12.14
CA VAL A 20 5.54 23.16 -12.09
C VAL A 20 4.21 22.45 -11.83
N ILE A 21 3.38 22.95 -10.92
CA ILE A 21 2.05 22.37 -10.64
C ILE A 21 1.16 22.42 -11.89
N LEU A 22 1.15 23.54 -12.61
CA LEU A 22 0.38 23.68 -13.86
C LEU A 22 0.86 22.72 -14.95
N VAL A 23 2.17 22.50 -15.07
CA VAL A 23 2.74 21.51 -16.01
C VAL A 23 2.34 20.09 -15.62
N VAL A 24 2.33 19.75 -14.33
CA VAL A 24 1.89 18.43 -13.85
C VAL A 24 0.40 18.22 -14.14
N VAL A 25 -0.46 19.22 -13.90
CA VAL A 25 -1.89 19.15 -14.23
C VAL A 25 -2.10 19.00 -15.74
N LEU A 26 -1.36 19.76 -16.56
CA LEU A 26 -1.43 19.64 -18.02
C LEU A 26 -0.99 18.26 -18.53
N LEU A 27 0.03 17.66 -17.91
CA LEU A 27 0.47 16.30 -18.22
C LEU A 27 -0.57 15.24 -17.84
N ILE A 28 -1.31 15.44 -16.75
CA ILE A 28 -2.42 14.56 -16.36
C ILE A 28 -3.57 14.66 -17.38
N LEU A 29 -3.87 15.86 -17.88
CA LEU A 29 -4.92 16.09 -18.87
C LEU A 29 -4.58 15.57 -20.29
N LEU A 30 -3.29 15.36 -20.59
CA LEU A 30 -2.82 14.83 -21.88
C LEU A 30 -2.78 13.30 -21.94
N ILE A 31 -3.13 12.59 -20.85
CA ILE A 31 -3.34 11.15 -20.88
C ILE A 31 -4.68 10.91 -21.59
N PRO A 32 -4.73 10.27 -22.77
CA PRO A 32 -5.99 9.96 -23.41
C PRO A 32 -6.80 9.06 -22.47
N ASN A 33 -8.01 9.47 -22.11
CA ASN A 33 -9.01 8.66 -21.43
C ASN A 33 -9.18 7.37 -22.25
N ARG A 34 -8.47 6.32 -21.86
CA ARG A 34 -8.78 4.97 -22.31
C ARG A 34 -9.84 4.48 -21.34
N ASP A 35 -11.08 4.56 -21.77
CA ASP A 35 -12.19 3.86 -21.16
C ASP A 35 -11.79 2.41 -20.92
N VAL A 36 -11.62 2.07 -19.64
CA VAL A 36 -11.90 0.74 -19.12
C VAL A 36 -12.65 0.92 -17.81
N TYR A 37 -13.81 1.58 -17.90
CA TYR A 37 -15.00 1.00 -17.31
C TYR A 37 -15.28 -0.27 -18.12
N ARG A 38 -14.72 -1.40 -17.68
CA ARG A 38 -15.29 -2.70 -18.03
C ARG A 38 -16.14 -3.10 -16.83
N ALA A 39 -17.40 -2.68 -16.88
CA ALA A 39 -18.46 -3.48 -16.31
C ALA A 39 -18.55 -4.73 -17.21
N ASP A 40 -17.82 -5.78 -16.83
CA ASP A 40 -18.13 -7.14 -17.26
C ASP A 40 -18.55 -7.85 -15.97
N ASP A 41 -19.85 -8.05 -15.85
CA ASP A 41 -20.46 -8.97 -14.90
C ASP A 41 -19.78 -10.34 -15.03
N ALA A 42 -19.00 -10.69 -14.02
CA ALA A 42 -18.73 -12.07 -13.69
C ALA A 42 -18.56 -12.17 -12.17
N PHE A 43 -19.69 -12.44 -11.51
CA PHE A 43 -19.69 -13.19 -10.26
C PHE A 43 -18.98 -14.53 -10.56
N GLY A 44 -17.69 -14.57 -10.26
CA GLY A 44 -16.77 -15.61 -10.67
C GLY A 44 -15.58 -15.64 -9.72
N THR A 45 -15.79 -16.34 -8.62
CA THR A 45 -14.81 -16.72 -7.61
C THR A 45 -13.57 -17.34 -8.24
N GLU A 46 -12.49 -16.58 -8.40
CA GLU A 46 -11.12 -17.09 -8.27
C GLU A 46 -10.23 -15.99 -7.66
N PRO A 47 -9.45 -16.29 -6.61
CA PRO A 47 -8.55 -15.32 -6.00
C PRO A 47 -7.41 -15.06 -6.99
N THR A 48 -7.54 -13.98 -7.78
CA THR A 48 -6.40 -13.46 -8.54
C THR A 48 -5.32 -13.13 -7.51
N SER A 49 -4.21 -13.87 -7.56
CA SER A 49 -3.10 -13.74 -6.62
C SER A 49 -2.71 -12.27 -6.48
N ALA A 50 -2.94 -11.70 -5.30
CA ALA A 50 -2.62 -10.33 -4.95
C ALA A 50 -1.10 -10.02 -5.08
N ALA A 51 -0.28 -11.07 -5.18
CA ALA A 51 1.16 -10.99 -5.28
C ALA A 51 1.61 -10.29 -6.56
N GLY A 52 2.08 -9.06 -6.40
CA GLY A 52 2.71 -8.30 -7.46
C GLY A 52 1.89 -7.19 -8.09
N SER A 53 0.68 -6.93 -7.58
CA SER A 53 -0.07 -5.71 -7.87
C SER A 53 0.82 -4.47 -7.64
N LYS A 54 0.82 -3.55 -8.59
CA LYS A 54 1.53 -2.27 -8.47
C LYS A 54 0.60 -1.23 -7.87
N LEU A 55 0.87 -0.83 -6.64
CA LEU A 55 0.10 0.14 -5.87
C LEU A 55 1.01 1.35 -5.61
N ARG A 56 0.97 2.33 -6.53
CA ARG A 56 1.82 3.53 -6.53
C ARG A 56 1.23 4.64 -5.68
N THR A 57 -0.09 4.74 -5.65
CA THR A 57 -0.83 5.80 -4.97
C THR A 57 -1.62 5.25 -3.80
N ASN A 58 -1.96 6.11 -2.85
CA ASN A 58 -2.82 5.73 -1.73
C ASN A 58 -4.20 5.25 -2.19
N ALA A 59 -4.78 5.89 -3.22
CA ALA A 59 -6.06 5.48 -3.80
C ALA A 59 -6.01 4.03 -4.31
N GLU A 60 -4.98 3.66 -5.07
CA GLU A 60 -4.80 2.27 -5.54
C GLU A 60 -4.67 1.27 -4.38
N ARG A 61 -4.04 1.66 -3.26
CA ARG A 61 -3.93 0.81 -2.06
C ARG A 61 -5.30 0.60 -1.40
N VAL A 62 -6.07 1.68 -1.23
CA VAL A 62 -7.43 1.62 -0.67
C VAL A 62 -8.35 0.78 -1.57
N ASP A 63 -8.31 1.00 -2.88
CA ASP A 63 -9.14 0.26 -3.83
C ASP A 63 -8.78 -1.23 -3.83
N PHE A 64 -7.48 -1.56 -3.78
CA PHE A 64 -7.05 -2.94 -3.61
C PHE A 64 -7.62 -3.58 -2.32
N ILE A 65 -7.57 -2.88 -1.19
CA ILE A 65 -8.16 -3.40 0.06
C ILE A 65 -9.67 -3.61 -0.07
N ARG A 66 -10.37 -2.72 -0.79
CA ARG A 66 -11.81 -2.88 -1.09
C ARG A 66 -12.10 -4.09 -1.97
N THR A 67 -11.21 -4.44 -2.91
CA THR A 67 -11.37 -5.68 -3.70
C THR A 67 -11.27 -6.94 -2.85
N LEU A 68 -10.63 -6.86 -1.68
CA LEU A 68 -10.60 -7.94 -0.70
C LEU A 68 -11.84 -7.94 0.21
N GLY A 69 -12.83 -7.08 -0.02
CA GLY A 69 -14.05 -7.01 0.80
C GLY A 69 -13.91 -6.21 2.09
N TYR A 70 -12.79 -5.52 2.33
CA TYR A 70 -12.63 -4.65 3.49
C TYR A 70 -12.96 -3.20 3.17
N THR A 71 -13.71 -2.55 4.05
CA THR A 71 -13.89 -1.09 4.03
C THR A 71 -12.82 -0.47 4.93
N VAL A 72 -12.06 0.51 4.44
CA VAL A 72 -11.03 1.20 5.23
C VAL A 72 -11.18 2.72 5.18
N LYS A 73 -10.64 3.41 6.18
CA LYS A 73 -10.43 4.87 6.11
C LYS A 73 -9.44 5.18 4.98
N GLU A 74 -9.68 6.28 4.26
CA GLU A 74 -8.84 6.65 3.12
C GLU A 74 -7.40 7.00 3.52
N GLU A 75 -7.23 7.72 4.64
CA GLU A 75 -5.92 8.05 5.16
C GLU A 75 -5.31 6.86 5.93
N PRO A 76 -4.08 6.43 5.61
CA PRO A 76 -3.41 5.39 6.38
C PRO A 76 -3.17 5.88 7.81
N LEU A 77 -3.35 4.97 8.79
CA LEU A 77 -2.94 5.20 10.17
C LEU A 77 -1.43 5.41 10.27
N GLU A 78 -0.69 4.70 9.43
CA GLU A 78 0.76 4.74 9.43
C GLU A 78 1.33 4.39 8.05
N GLU A 79 2.35 5.11 7.63
CA GLU A 79 3.19 4.77 6.49
C GLU A 79 4.67 4.96 6.89
N ARG A 80 5.44 3.87 6.87
CA ARG A 80 6.87 3.89 7.24
C ARG A 80 7.69 2.92 6.41
N GLU A 81 8.99 3.17 6.27
CA GLU A 81 9.92 2.20 5.72
C GLU A 81 10.38 1.22 6.80
N VAL A 82 10.32 -0.08 6.50
CA VAL A 82 10.82 -1.16 7.36
C VAL A 82 11.85 -2.01 6.63
N LEU A 83 12.87 -2.50 7.34
CA LEU A 83 13.88 -3.40 6.81
C LEU A 83 13.41 -4.84 7.02
N ILE A 84 13.27 -5.61 5.94
CA ILE A 84 13.14 -7.06 6.04
C ILE A 84 14.51 -7.62 6.46
N PRO A 85 14.63 -8.32 7.60
CA PRO A 85 15.91 -8.81 8.08
C PRO A 85 16.57 -9.76 7.07
N ARG A 86 17.91 -9.76 7.03
CA ARG A 86 18.68 -10.71 6.20
C ARG A 86 18.60 -12.13 6.75
N GLU A 87 18.60 -12.24 8.08
CA GLU A 87 18.51 -13.48 8.83
C GLU A 87 17.20 -13.48 9.62
N TRP A 88 16.51 -14.61 9.63
CA TRP A 88 15.20 -14.72 10.27
C TRP A 88 15.32 -15.58 11.51
N ASN A 89 14.79 -15.07 12.62
CA ASN A 89 14.48 -15.89 13.78
C ASN A 89 13.16 -16.65 13.54
N GLU A 90 12.78 -17.49 14.50
CA GLU A 90 11.55 -18.27 14.44
C GLU A 90 10.30 -17.40 14.20
N THR A 91 10.23 -16.22 14.83
CA THR A 91 9.11 -15.29 14.68
C THR A 91 8.96 -14.80 13.25
N TYR A 92 10.05 -14.33 12.64
CA TYR A 92 9.99 -13.84 11.25
C TYR A 92 9.77 -15.00 10.27
N ALA A 93 10.33 -16.18 10.54
CA ALA A 93 10.06 -17.37 9.75
C ALA A 93 8.57 -17.73 9.77
N LYS A 94 7.93 -17.75 10.95
CA LYS A 94 6.48 -17.97 11.08
C LYS A 94 5.65 -16.89 10.37
N TYR A 95 6.05 -15.63 10.48
CA TYR A 95 5.39 -14.55 9.75
C TYR A 95 5.49 -14.75 8.24
N ASN A 96 6.65 -15.17 7.71
CA ASN A 96 6.74 -15.47 6.28
C ASN A 96 5.93 -16.70 5.87
N GLU A 97 5.85 -17.74 6.70
CA GLU A 97 4.97 -18.87 6.42
C GLU A 97 3.51 -18.42 6.34
N LEU A 98 3.06 -17.49 7.20
CA LEU A 98 1.75 -16.86 7.06
C LEU A 98 1.61 -16.12 5.72
N GLN A 99 2.61 -15.33 5.31
CA GLN A 99 2.60 -14.64 4.00
C GLN A 99 2.49 -15.62 2.82
N LYS A 100 3.15 -16.78 2.90
CA LYS A 100 3.06 -17.84 1.88
C LYS A 100 1.65 -18.40 1.74
N THR A 101 0.88 -18.49 2.82
CA THR A 101 -0.52 -18.96 2.73
C THR A 101 -1.42 -18.05 1.89
N CYS A 102 -1.06 -16.77 1.74
CA CYS A 102 -1.77 -15.80 0.92
C CYS A 102 -1.03 -15.43 -0.38
N GLY A 103 -0.11 -16.29 -0.84
CA GLY A 103 0.53 -16.18 -2.15
C GLY A 103 1.75 -15.24 -2.22
N PHE A 104 2.24 -14.76 -1.08
CA PHE A 104 3.43 -13.93 -0.98
C PHE A 104 4.66 -14.72 -0.52
N ASP A 105 5.87 -14.22 -0.76
CA ASP A 105 7.08 -14.77 -0.13
C ASP A 105 8.10 -13.65 0.10
N LEU A 106 8.40 -13.38 1.38
CA LEU A 106 9.35 -12.37 1.81
C LEU A 106 10.81 -12.83 1.67
N THR A 107 11.06 -14.10 1.32
CA THR A 107 12.43 -14.65 1.19
C THR A 107 13.23 -13.87 0.15
N ASP A 108 12.58 -13.53 -0.97
CA ASP A 108 13.17 -12.72 -2.04
C ASP A 108 13.46 -11.28 -1.62
N TYR A 109 12.94 -10.84 -0.48
CA TYR A 109 13.05 -9.46 0.00
C TYR A 109 13.91 -9.32 1.25
N LYS A 110 14.61 -10.38 1.67
CA LYS A 110 15.62 -10.35 2.74
C LYS A 110 16.65 -9.24 2.51
N GLY A 111 16.87 -8.43 3.55
CA GLY A 111 17.78 -7.28 3.51
C GLY A 111 17.30 -6.08 2.70
N LYS A 112 16.07 -6.09 2.20
CA LYS A 112 15.48 -4.97 1.44
C LYS A 112 14.60 -4.11 2.34
N ARG A 113 14.53 -2.81 2.02
CA ARG A 113 13.56 -1.90 2.63
C ARG A 113 12.25 -1.98 1.86
N VAL A 114 11.14 -2.07 2.59
CA VAL A 114 9.78 -2.05 2.05
C VAL A 114 8.99 -0.95 2.76
N THR A 115 8.01 -0.38 2.08
CA THR A 115 7.05 0.54 2.69
C THR A 115 5.94 -0.29 3.34
N MET A 116 5.69 -0.06 4.61
CA MET A 116 4.60 -0.63 5.36
C MET A 116 3.50 0.43 5.50
N CYS A 117 2.31 0.13 4.99
CA CYS A 117 1.14 1.00 5.07
C CYS A 117 0.06 0.30 5.90
N THR A 118 -0.44 0.95 6.95
CA THR A 118 -1.49 0.41 7.81
C THR A 118 -2.75 1.24 7.68
N PHE A 119 -3.89 0.60 7.47
CA PHE A 119 -5.20 1.22 7.34
C PHE A 119 -6.13 0.74 8.45
N ALA A 120 -6.96 1.66 8.97
CA ALA A 120 -8.06 1.30 9.86
C ALA A 120 -9.18 0.67 9.03
N VAL A 121 -9.55 -0.57 9.35
CA VAL A 121 -10.75 -1.21 8.78
C VAL A 121 -11.97 -0.71 9.53
N VAL A 122 -12.98 -0.30 8.77
CA VAL A 122 -14.28 0.13 9.31
C VAL A 122 -15.17 -1.10 9.38
N GLN A 123 -15.58 -1.46 10.58
CA GLN A 123 -16.54 -2.53 10.84
C GLN A 123 -17.79 -1.92 11.48
N ASP A 124 -18.95 -2.24 10.94
CA ASP A 124 -20.22 -1.79 11.51
C ASP A 124 -20.52 -2.60 12.78
N GLY A 125 -20.69 -1.91 13.91
CA GLY A 125 -21.14 -2.52 15.17
C GLY A 125 -20.09 -3.35 15.92
N SER A 126 -18.81 -3.31 15.54
CA SER A 126 -17.70 -3.94 16.27
C SER A 126 -16.89 -2.91 17.03
N GLU A 127 -16.47 -3.25 18.26
CA GLU A 127 -15.48 -2.48 19.03
C GLU A 127 -14.03 -2.86 18.68
N ASP A 128 -13.83 -3.93 17.88
CA ASP A 128 -12.50 -4.38 17.50
C ASP A 128 -11.83 -3.37 16.56
N GLU A 129 -10.68 -2.82 16.96
CA GLU A 129 -9.83 -2.04 16.05
C GLU A 129 -9.11 -2.98 15.09
N LEU A 130 -9.79 -3.34 14.01
CA LEU A 130 -9.23 -4.13 12.92
C LEU A 130 -8.34 -3.25 12.03
N ARG A 131 -7.16 -3.76 11.68
CA ARG A 131 -6.18 -3.10 10.84
C ARG A 131 -5.83 -3.95 9.64
N CYS A 132 -5.63 -3.30 8.50
CA CYS A 132 -5.13 -3.91 7.28
C CYS A 132 -3.75 -3.33 6.96
N GLU A 133 -2.75 -4.19 6.81
CA GLU A 133 -1.37 -3.83 6.54
C GLU A 133 -0.96 -4.30 5.14
N LEU A 134 -0.30 -3.42 4.39
CA LEU A 134 0.31 -3.71 3.10
C LEU A 134 1.83 -3.51 3.18
N LEU A 135 2.59 -4.45 2.64
CA LEU A 135 4.04 -4.35 2.43
C LEU A 135 4.34 -4.12 0.95
N LEU A 136 4.97 -2.99 0.64
CA LEU A 136 5.27 -2.56 -0.72
C LEU A 136 6.77 -2.47 -0.96
N TYR A 137 7.30 -3.26 -1.91
CA TYR A 137 8.66 -3.09 -2.41
C TYR A 137 8.65 -2.44 -3.78
N LYS A 138 9.19 -1.22 -3.91
CA LYS A 138 9.16 -0.45 -5.17
C LYS A 138 7.74 -0.37 -5.78
N ASN A 139 6.76 -0.04 -4.94
CA ASN A 139 5.32 0.03 -5.25
C ASN A 139 4.68 -1.31 -5.63
N ARG A 140 5.38 -2.45 -5.51
CA ARG A 140 4.81 -3.77 -5.72
C ARG A 140 4.34 -4.34 -4.39
N LEU A 141 3.13 -4.87 -4.32
CA LEU A 141 2.64 -5.60 -3.15
C LEU A 141 3.40 -6.92 -3.00
N VAL A 142 4.06 -7.09 -1.85
CA VAL A 142 4.94 -8.23 -1.55
C VAL A 142 4.54 -8.97 -0.28
N GLY A 143 3.54 -8.47 0.44
CA GLY A 143 3.00 -9.07 1.64
C GLY A 143 1.98 -8.15 2.29
N GLY A 144 1.38 -8.63 3.37
CA GLY A 144 0.45 -7.87 4.20
C GLY A 144 -0.31 -8.76 5.16
N SER A 145 -1.07 -8.14 6.06
CA SER A 145 -1.84 -8.88 7.06
C SER A 145 -3.08 -8.11 7.48
N VAL A 146 -4.04 -8.82 8.06
CA VAL A 146 -5.21 -8.22 8.71
C VAL A 146 -5.21 -8.67 10.17
N TYR A 147 -5.23 -7.73 11.11
CA TYR A 147 -5.06 -8.04 12.53
C TYR A 147 -5.81 -7.07 13.44
N THR A 148 -6.13 -7.51 14.65
CA THR A 148 -6.70 -6.65 15.70
C THR A 148 -5.61 -6.14 16.64
N VAL A 149 -5.83 -4.98 17.27
CA VAL A 149 -4.89 -4.42 18.25
C VAL A 149 -5.01 -5.04 19.64
N ALA A 150 -6.06 -5.83 19.87
CA ALA A 150 -6.34 -6.46 21.16
C ALA A 150 -5.22 -7.44 21.55
N VAL A 151 -4.97 -7.57 22.86
CA VAL A 151 -3.89 -8.42 23.42
C VAL A 151 -4.14 -9.90 23.12
N ASP A 152 -5.41 -10.31 23.12
CA ASP A 152 -5.93 -11.63 22.73
C ASP A 152 -6.44 -11.65 21.28
N GLY A 153 -5.98 -10.69 20.48
CA GLY A 153 -6.35 -10.52 19.09
C GLY A 153 -5.82 -11.61 18.16
N PHE A 154 -6.12 -11.43 16.86
CA PHE A 154 -5.63 -12.32 15.81
C PHE A 154 -4.81 -11.57 14.78
N MET A 155 -3.97 -12.30 14.06
CA MET A 155 -3.35 -11.86 12.81
C MET A 155 -3.59 -12.92 11.75
N ARG A 156 -4.08 -12.49 10.58
CA ARG A 156 -4.32 -13.33 9.41
C ARG A 156 -3.53 -12.78 8.22
N GLY A 157 -3.25 -13.66 7.26
CA GLY A 157 -2.68 -13.26 5.99
C GLY A 157 -3.63 -12.30 5.25
N LEU A 158 -3.08 -11.51 4.34
CA LEU A 158 -3.87 -10.61 3.49
C LEU A 158 -4.69 -11.41 2.46
N THR A 159 -5.88 -11.83 2.85
CA THR A 159 -6.85 -12.56 2.02
C THR A 159 -8.18 -11.81 2.00
N ALA A 160 -9.09 -12.20 1.10
CA ALA A 160 -10.47 -11.71 1.12
C ALA A 160 -11.09 -11.84 2.52
N ALA A 161 -11.94 -10.87 2.88
CA ALA A 161 -12.76 -10.94 4.07
C ALA A 161 -13.57 -12.24 4.06
N ALA A 162 -13.66 -12.89 5.21
CA ALA A 162 -14.53 -14.05 5.35
C ALA A 162 -15.99 -13.58 5.35
N ASP A 163 -16.83 -14.26 4.57
CA ASP A 163 -18.29 -14.10 4.61
C ASP A 163 -18.87 -14.53 5.97
#